data_AF-A0A2S4XIP5-F1
#
_entry.id   AF-A0A2S4XIP5-F1
#
_cell.length_a   1.000
_cell.length_b   1.000
_cell.length_c   1.000
_cell.angle_alpha   90.00
_cell.angle_beta   90.00
_cell.angle_gamma   90.00
#
_symmetry.space_group_name_H-M   'P 1'
#
loop_
_entity.id
_entity.type
_entity.pdbx_description
1 polymer ?
#
loop_
_entity_poly.entity_id
_entity_poly.type
_entity_poly.pdbx_seq_one_letter_code
_entity_poly.pdbx_strand_id
1 'polypeptide(L)' 'MRLLMLGGTEFVGRAVTEAALATGWQVTVFHRAGTRRPEGAAVLHGDRT' A
#
# COMPACT_ATOMS: atom_id res chain seq x y z
N MET A 1 -10.86 -9.32 -3.45
CA MET A 1 -10.49 -8.32 -4.49
C MET A 1 -8.98 -8.08 -4.47
N ARG A 2 -8.38 -7.62 -5.57
CA ARG A 2 -6.94 -7.26 -5.64
C ARG A 2 -6.80 -5.76 -5.90
N LEU A 3 -5.98 -5.08 -5.09
CA LEU A 3 -5.75 -3.64 -5.17
C LEU A 3 -4.25 -3.33 -5.27
N LEU A 4 -3.86 -2.54 -6.26
CA LEU A 4 -2.54 -1.91 -6.33
C LEU A 4 -2.67 -0.44 -5.88
N MET A 5 -1.96 -0.09 -4.81
CA MET A 5 -1.92 1.27 -4.27
C MET A 5 -0.60 1.95 -4.62
N LEU A 6 -0.65 3.04 -5.37
CA LEU A 6 0.52 3.86 -5.68
C LEU A 6 0.66 4.94 -4.60
N GLY A 7 1.60 4.77 -3.67
CA GLY A 7 1.76 5.66 -2.53
C GLY A 7 0.81 5.35 -1.36
N GLY A 8 0.87 4.12 -0.84
CA GLY A 8 -0.01 3.62 0.24
C GLY A 8 0.60 3.58 1.64
N THR A 9 1.79 4.15 1.84
CA THR A 9 2.51 4.07 3.12
C THR A 9 2.26 5.26 4.05
N GLU A 10 1.78 6.37 3.50
CA GLU A 10 1.65 7.66 4.20
C GLU A 10 0.26 8.26 4.01
N PHE A 11 -0.14 9.14 4.93
CA PHE A 11 -1.35 9.97 4.88
C PHE A 11 -2.61 9.20 4.42
N VAL A 12 -3.33 9.69 3.41
CA VAL A 12 -4.57 9.07 2.89
C VAL A 12 -4.31 7.68 2.30
N GLY A 13 -3.17 7.48 1.64
CA GLY A 13 -2.83 6.18 1.05
C GLY A 13 -2.74 5.07 2.10
N ARG A 14 -2.22 5.40 3.29
CA ARG A 14 -2.19 4.48 4.42
C ARG A 14 -3.58 4.14 4.93
N ALA A 15 -4.43 5.14 5.17
CA ALA A 15 -5.78 4.92 5.67
C ALA A 15 -6.61 4.04 4.72
N VAL A 16 -6.51 4.28 3.41
CA VAL A 16 -7.21 3.46 2.40
C VAL A 16 -6.65 2.05 2.35
N THR A 17 -5.33 1.88 2.45
CA THR A 17 -4.68 0.56 2.47
C THR A 17 -5.14 -0.27 3.67
N GLU A 18 -5.14 0.32 4.88
CA GLU A 18 -5.59 -0.35 6.11
C GLU A 18 -7.08 -0.73 6.03
N ALA A 19 -7.94 0.15 5.51
CA ALA A 19 -9.36 -0.15 5.32
C ALA A 19 -9.61 -1.29 4.32
N ALA A 20 -8.87 -1.33 3.21
CA ALA A 20 -8.95 -2.39 2.22
C ALA A 20 -8.48 -3.74 2.78
N LEU A 21 -7.40 -3.75 3.56
CA LEU A 21 -6.93 -4.94 4.26
C LEU A 21 -7.96 -5.45 5.27
N ALA A 22 -8.59 -4.55 6.04
CA ALA A 22 -9.62 -4.91 7.01
C ALA A 22 -10.87 -5.55 6.37
N THR A 23 -11.12 -5.27 5.08
CA THR A 23 -12.19 -5.91 4.30
C THR A 23 -11.75 -7.20 3.59
N GLY A 24 -10.54 -7.69 3.88
CA GLY A 24 -10.00 -8.95 3.35
C GLY A 24 -9.48 -8.84 1.92
N TRP A 25 -9.15 -7.63 1.44
CA TRP A 25 -8.58 -7.46 0.11
C TRP A 25 -7.10 -7.82 0.11
N GLN A 26 -6.62 -8.33 -1.03
CA GLN A 26 -5.20 -8.51 -1.29
C GLN A 26 -4.65 -7.17 -1.79
N VAL A 27 -3.86 -6.50 -0.94
CA VAL A 27 -3.31 -5.18 -1.26
C VAL A 27 -1.82 -5.27 -1.55
N THR A 28 -1.39 -4.65 -2.63
CA THR A 28 0.01 -4.38 -2.95
C THR A 28 0.24 -2.88 -2.94
N VAL A 29 1.24 -2.41 -2.19
CA VAL A 29 1.63 -1.00 -2.15
C VAL A 29 2.90 -0.80 -2.96
N PHE A 30 2.85 0.11 -3.92
CA PHE A 30 4.01 0.58 -4.67
C PHE A 30 4.51 1.91 -4.08
N HIS A 31 5.77 1.97 -3.66
CA HIS A 31 6.37 3.20 -3.12
C HIS A 31 7.89 3.21 -3.25
N ARG A 32 8.53 4.38 -3.10
CA ARG A 32 9.99 4.49 -3.00
C ARG A 32 10.48 3.96 -1.64
N ALA A 33 11.72 3.53 -1.56
CA ALA A 33 12.30 3.11 -0.28
C ALA A 33 12.28 4.25 0.77
N GLY A 34 12.13 3.90 2.04
CA GLY A 34 12.24 4.84 3.18
C GLY A 34 10.98 5.01 4.02
N THR A 35 9.82 4.53 3.56
CA THR A 35 8.57 4.55 4.33
C THR A 35 8.20 3.14 4.82
N ARG A 36 7.53 3.06 5.97
CA ARG A 36 7.10 1.77 6.55
C ARG A 36 5.82 1.31 5.87
N ARG A 37 5.79 0.04 5.44
CA ARG A 37 4.58 -0.59 4.89
C ARG A 37 3.50 -0.82 5.97
N PRO A 38 2.21 -0.73 5.61
CA PRO A 38 1.14 -1.33 6.40
C PRO A 38 1.32 -2.85 6.51
N GLU A 39 1.05 -3.42 7.69
CA GLU A 39 1.11 -4.86 7.89
C GLU A 39 0.06 -5.57 7.01
N GLY A 40 0.41 -6.73 6.46
CA GLY A 40 -0.48 -7.49 5.57
C GLY A 40 -0.48 -7.04 4.11
N ALA A 41 0.04 -5.85 3.77
CA ALA A 41 0.21 -5.43 2.38
C ALA A 41 1.51 -6.00 1.78
N ALA A 42 1.44 -6.52 0.55
CA ALA A 42 2.62 -6.77 -0.27
C ALA A 42 3.26 -5.43 -0.67
N VAL A 43 4.58 -5.41 -0.91
CA VAL A 43 5.31 -4.19 -1.27
C VAL A 43 6.02 -4.38 -2.59
N LEU A 44 5.91 -3.36 -3.44
CA LEU A 44 6.73 -3.17 -4.62
C LEU A 44 7.48 -1.85 -4.49
N HIS A 45 8.81 -1.89 -4.59
CA HIS A 45 9.60 -0.67 -4.64
C HIS A 45 9.78 -0.23 -6.09
N GLY A 46 9.71 1.08 -6.33
CA GLY A 46 10.06 1.64 -7.62
C GLY A 46 9.86 3.15 -7.70
N ASP A 47 10.28 3.69 -8.85
CA ASP A 47 10.06 5.07 -9.24
C ASP A 47 9.05 5.13 -10.40
N ARG A 48 8.29 6.22 -10.49
CA ARG A 48 7.22 6.47 -11.46
C ARG A 48 7.49 7.66 -12.37
N THR A 49 8.67 8.28 -12.27
CA THR A 49 9.18 9.24 -13.26
C THR A 49 9.64 8.55 -14.52
#